data_AF-A0A6I9WRE2-F1
#
_entry.id   AF-A0A6I9WRE2-F1
#
_cell.length_a   1.000
_cell.length_b   1.000
_cell.length_c   1.000
_cell.angle_alpha   90.00
_cell.angle_beta   90.00
_cell.angle_gamma   90.00
#
_symmetry.space_group_name_H-M   'P 1'
#
loop_
_entity.id
_entity.type
_entity.pdbx_description
1 polymer ?
#
loop_
_entity_poly.entity_id
_entity_poly.type
_entity_poly.pdbx_seq_one_letter_code
_entity_poly.pdbx_strand_id
1 'polypeptide(L)'
;MISTILPADDRALFRNFNYRSDVEYAIKVAKILLTPIGIWPLYGDDSTLDRIKYVLQTSVTFTLMCFLLVPHVIYTFFDAEDLTRYMKVIAAQVFSLLGIIKFWTMIINKNDIKCCLQEMEIQYRNVESEEDRLVMIKNAKAGRQFTMMYLVLLYGGALPYHIIMPLVAEKIVREDNTTHLPLPYLSDYVFFVVENWNSPFYEILFVIQIIFSTMILSTNCGVYSLIASCVMHACCLFEIARRHMETLLVGGTDNLHERFGWIITHHMRALRYVEMIENSLSFVFLSEMVGCTIIICFLEYGVLKEWEDNKLFGVIIYFILVISIFVNVFTLASIGDRLKEESVKIGEASYSIDWYTIPTKNINSLIMVMIRSNRPSTLTAAKMFDVSLYSFCDVCKTSMAYFNFIRMVTM
;
A
#
# COMPACT_ATOMS: atom_id res chain seq x y z
N MET A 1 -18.80 -43.83 -51.39
CA MET A 1 -19.02 -43.54 -49.96
C MET A 1 -17.90 -42.60 -49.53
N ILE A 2 -18.14 -41.29 -49.67
CA ILE A 2 -17.17 -40.22 -49.44
C ILE A 2 -17.25 -39.89 -47.95
N SER A 3 -16.24 -40.25 -47.16
CA SER A 3 -16.11 -39.80 -45.78
C SER A 3 -15.21 -38.57 -45.75
N THR A 4 -15.86 -37.41 -45.61
CA THR A 4 -15.28 -36.13 -45.23
C THR A 4 -14.50 -36.27 -43.92
N ILE A 5 -13.18 -36.16 -44.00
CA ILE A 5 -12.31 -35.88 -42.84
C ILE A 5 -12.31 -34.36 -42.68
N LEU A 6 -13.02 -33.86 -41.67
CA LEU A 6 -12.81 -32.50 -41.18
C LEU A 6 -11.36 -32.38 -40.70
N PRO A 7 -10.64 -31.30 -41.01
CA PRO A 7 -9.39 -31.02 -40.32
C PRO A 7 -9.73 -30.65 -38.88
N ALA A 8 -9.09 -31.34 -37.94
CA ALA A 8 -9.13 -31.04 -36.52
C ALA A 8 -8.70 -29.58 -36.29
N ASP A 9 -9.53 -28.83 -35.56
CA ASP A 9 -9.21 -27.51 -35.02
C ASP A 9 -8.18 -27.68 -33.90
N ASP A 10 -6.91 -27.76 -34.28
CA ASP A 10 -5.76 -27.99 -33.39
C ASP A 10 -5.17 -26.65 -32.90
N ARG A 11 -6.02 -25.72 -32.46
CA ARG A 11 -5.56 -24.67 -31.52
C ARG A 11 -5.56 -25.28 -30.13
N ALA A 12 -4.41 -25.85 -29.74
CA ALA A 12 -4.13 -26.13 -28.33
C ALA A 12 -4.29 -24.82 -27.54
N LEU A 13 -5.46 -24.63 -26.92
CA LEU A 13 -5.80 -23.47 -26.12
C LEU A 13 -4.82 -23.46 -24.94
N PHE A 14 -3.83 -22.56 -24.98
CA PHE A 14 -2.84 -22.45 -23.91
C PHE A 14 -3.59 -22.34 -22.58
N ARG A 15 -3.26 -23.24 -21.65
CA ARG A 15 -3.90 -23.31 -20.35
C ARG A 15 -2.84 -23.16 -19.29
N ASN A 16 -2.94 -22.09 -18.50
CA ASN A 16 -2.01 -21.88 -17.40
C ASN A 16 -2.29 -22.86 -16.26
N PHE A 17 -1.61 -24.00 -16.24
CA PHE A 17 -1.70 -24.97 -15.14
C PHE A 17 -1.10 -24.43 -13.83
N ASN A 18 -0.20 -23.44 -13.91
CA ASN A 18 0.51 -22.86 -12.78
C ASN A 18 -0.14 -21.60 -12.19
N TYR A 19 -1.36 -21.25 -12.63
CA TYR A 19 -2.03 -19.99 -12.25
C TYR A 19 -2.09 -19.77 -10.73
N ARG A 20 -2.35 -20.80 -9.93
CA ARG A 20 -2.37 -20.69 -8.46
C ARG A 20 -1.01 -20.31 -7.89
N SER A 21 0.06 -20.88 -8.44
CA SER A 21 1.43 -20.57 -8.01
C SER A 21 1.81 -19.15 -8.40
N ASP A 22 1.42 -18.71 -9.60
CA ASP A 22 1.69 -17.37 -10.10
C ASP A 22 0.94 -16.28 -9.27
N VAL A 23 -0.34 -16.54 -8.94
CA VAL A 23 -1.14 -15.65 -8.07
C VAL A 23 -0.60 -15.64 -6.65
N GLU A 24 -0.34 -16.83 -6.07
CA GLU A 24 0.25 -16.94 -4.74
C GLU A 24 1.59 -16.20 -4.68
N TYR A 25 2.43 -16.29 -5.72
CA TYR A 25 3.67 -15.53 -5.81
C TYR A 25 3.44 -14.01 -5.75
N ALA A 26 2.44 -13.50 -6.47
CA ALA A 26 2.13 -12.07 -6.49
C ALA A 26 1.63 -11.54 -5.14
N ILE A 27 0.83 -12.33 -4.40
CA ILE A 27 0.17 -11.88 -3.15
C ILE A 27 0.86 -12.39 -1.88
N LYS A 28 1.91 -13.22 -1.99
CA LYS A 28 2.54 -13.93 -0.86
C LYS A 28 2.91 -13.02 0.31
N VAL A 29 3.48 -11.86 0.02
CA VAL A 29 3.96 -10.94 1.05
C VAL A 29 2.79 -10.32 1.81
N ALA A 30 1.78 -9.80 1.09
CA ALA A 30 0.54 -9.31 1.69
C ALA A 30 -0.13 -10.39 2.54
N LYS A 31 -0.23 -11.61 2.02
CA LYS A 31 -0.81 -12.77 2.73
C LYS A 31 -0.07 -13.05 4.04
N ILE A 32 1.25 -13.16 4.02
CA ILE A 32 2.04 -13.44 5.23
C ILE A 32 1.85 -12.34 6.29
N LEU A 33 1.86 -11.08 5.88
CA LEU A 33 1.76 -9.94 6.80
C LEU A 33 0.33 -9.74 7.35
N LEU A 34 -0.70 -9.97 6.53
CA LEU A 34 -2.12 -9.74 6.91
C LEU A 34 -2.79 -10.95 7.57
N THR A 35 -2.24 -12.16 7.43
CA THR A 35 -2.74 -13.38 8.13
C THR A 35 -2.71 -13.27 9.65
N PRO A 36 -1.61 -12.87 10.33
CA PRO A 36 -1.58 -12.77 11.79
C PRO A 36 -2.51 -11.67 12.34
N ILE A 37 -2.96 -10.75 11.51
CA ILE A 37 -3.85 -9.64 11.89
C ILE A 37 -5.34 -10.05 11.81
N GLY A 38 -5.66 -11.18 11.15
CA GLY A 38 -7.04 -11.66 10.98
C GLY A 38 -7.78 -11.04 9.80
N ILE A 39 -7.14 -10.14 9.05
CA ILE A 39 -7.68 -9.57 7.81
C ILE A 39 -7.72 -10.64 6.71
N TRP A 40 -6.69 -11.49 6.65
CA TRP A 40 -6.62 -12.64 5.75
C TRP A 40 -7.18 -13.88 6.49
N PRO A 41 -8.32 -14.43 6.04
CA PRO A 41 -8.41 -15.06 4.72
C PRO A 41 -9.60 -14.59 3.91
N LEU A 42 -9.31 -14.34 2.64
CA LEU A 42 -10.29 -13.92 1.63
C LEU A 42 -10.87 -15.13 0.89
N TYR A 43 -10.28 -16.32 1.07
CA TYR A 43 -10.65 -17.57 0.42
C TYR A 43 -11.00 -18.65 1.46
N GLY A 44 -12.23 -19.16 1.39
CA GLY A 44 -12.74 -20.25 2.23
C GLY A 44 -14.27 -20.26 2.29
N ASP A 45 -14.87 -21.45 2.18
CA ASP A 45 -16.24 -21.69 2.63
C ASP A 45 -16.19 -21.75 4.17
N ASP A 46 -16.69 -20.69 4.80
CA ASP A 46 -16.55 -20.48 6.23
C ASP A 46 -17.32 -21.54 7.03
N SER A 47 -16.61 -22.45 7.68
CA SER A 47 -17.15 -23.12 8.87
C SER A 47 -17.45 -22.06 9.95
N THR A 48 -18.43 -22.30 10.81
CA THR A 48 -18.76 -21.37 11.92
C THR A 48 -17.57 -21.14 12.85
N LEU A 49 -16.68 -22.13 12.99
CA LEU A 49 -15.45 -22.05 13.79
C LEU A 49 -14.42 -21.09 13.19
N ASP A 50 -14.25 -21.08 11.87
CA ASP A 50 -13.30 -20.19 11.20
C ASP A 50 -13.74 -18.73 11.35
N ARG A 51 -15.04 -18.44 11.23
CA ARG A 51 -15.58 -17.09 11.49
C ARG A 51 -15.32 -16.61 12.90
N ILE A 52 -15.56 -17.46 13.90
CA ILE A 52 -15.30 -17.13 15.31
C ILE A 52 -13.82 -16.84 15.52
N LYS A 53 -12.93 -17.64 14.92
CA LYS A 53 -11.49 -17.44 14.98
C LYS A 53 -11.07 -16.09 14.40
N TYR A 54 -11.56 -15.70 13.23
CA TYR A 54 -11.20 -14.42 12.61
C TYR A 54 -11.74 -13.21 13.37
N VAL A 55 -12.97 -13.29 13.88
CA VAL A 55 -13.54 -12.22 14.72
C VAL A 55 -12.73 -12.06 16.00
N LEU A 56 -12.37 -13.17 16.65
CA LEU A 56 -11.54 -13.14 17.85
C LEU A 56 -10.15 -12.55 17.56
N GLN A 57 -9.50 -12.99 16.48
CA GLN A 57 -8.19 -12.50 16.07
C GLN A 57 -8.19 -11.00 15.73
N THR A 58 -9.22 -10.54 15.01
CA THR A 58 -9.40 -9.13 14.65
C THR A 58 -9.65 -8.28 15.91
N SER A 59 -10.52 -8.76 16.81
CA SER A 59 -10.83 -8.08 18.09
C SER A 59 -9.62 -7.96 19.00
N VAL A 60 -8.83 -9.03 19.13
CA VAL A 60 -7.56 -9.01 19.87
C VAL A 60 -6.62 -7.99 19.26
N THR A 61 -6.41 -8.02 17.94
CA THR A 61 -5.49 -7.09 17.27
C THR A 61 -5.91 -5.62 17.45
N PHE A 62 -7.21 -5.32 17.34
CA PHE A 62 -7.73 -3.98 17.60
C PHE A 62 -7.50 -3.54 19.05
N THR A 63 -7.76 -4.44 20.01
CA THR A 63 -7.55 -4.16 21.44
C THR A 63 -6.09 -3.84 21.72
N LEU A 64 -5.14 -4.56 21.10
CA LEU A 64 -3.71 -4.30 21.25
C LEU A 64 -3.29 -2.96 20.64
N MET A 65 -3.83 -2.58 19.48
CA MET A 65 -3.59 -1.26 18.88
C MET A 65 -4.11 -0.13 19.77
N CYS A 66 -5.31 -0.28 20.34
CA CYS A 66 -5.89 0.70 21.27
C CYS A 66 -5.10 0.78 22.58
N PHE A 67 -4.61 -0.35 23.10
CA PHE A 67 -3.76 -0.39 24.29
C PHE A 67 -2.43 0.36 24.10
N LEU A 68 -1.93 0.46 22.86
CA LEU A 68 -0.78 1.32 22.55
C LEU A 68 -1.21 2.79 22.43
N LEU A 69 -2.26 3.08 21.67
CA LEU A 69 -2.64 4.46 21.32
C LEU A 69 -3.23 5.25 22.50
N VAL A 70 -4.14 4.66 23.29
CA VAL A 70 -4.88 5.40 24.33
C VAL A 70 -3.94 5.94 25.42
N PRO A 71 -3.05 5.14 26.03
CA PRO A 71 -2.07 5.64 27.00
C PRO A 71 -1.08 6.67 26.41
N HIS A 72 -0.75 6.50 25.13
CA HIS A 72 0.12 7.41 24.39
C HIS A 72 -0.55 8.79 24.16
N VAL A 73 -1.87 8.81 23.96
CA VAL A 73 -2.67 10.04 23.86
C VAL A 73 -2.85 10.68 25.24
N ILE A 74 -3.14 9.89 26.27
CA ILE A 74 -3.27 10.41 27.66
C ILE A 74 -1.98 11.12 28.08
N TYR A 75 -0.82 10.49 27.86
CA TYR A 75 0.49 11.10 28.16
C TYR A 75 0.62 12.51 27.55
N THR A 76 0.23 12.68 26.28
CA THR A 76 0.34 13.99 25.63
C THR A 76 -0.60 15.07 26.17
N PHE A 77 -1.72 14.69 26.79
CA PHE A 77 -2.65 15.68 27.35
C PHE A 77 -2.35 16.04 28.80
N PHE A 78 -1.81 15.10 29.57
CA PHE A 78 -1.62 15.27 31.03
C PHE A 78 -0.17 15.54 31.44
N ASP A 79 0.82 14.93 30.76
CA ASP A 79 2.23 14.95 31.22
C ASP A 79 3.18 15.70 30.26
N ALA A 80 2.74 16.03 29.04
CA ALA A 80 3.57 16.78 28.10
C ALA A 80 3.54 18.28 28.44
N GLU A 81 4.31 18.69 29.46
CA GLU A 81 4.41 20.08 29.90
C GLU A 81 5.14 20.98 28.88
N ASP A 82 6.08 20.41 28.12
CA ASP A 82 6.87 21.13 27.11
C ASP A 82 6.29 20.97 25.70
N LEU A 83 6.05 22.09 25.01
CA LEU A 83 5.65 22.12 23.60
C LEU A 83 6.59 21.27 22.73
N THR A 84 7.90 21.31 22.99
CA THR A 84 8.89 20.52 22.26
C THR A 84 8.72 19.01 22.41
N ARG A 85 8.35 18.54 23.62
CA ARG A 85 8.07 17.11 23.86
C ARG A 85 6.76 16.71 23.18
N TYR A 86 5.75 17.58 23.26
CA TYR A 86 4.47 17.39 22.57
C TYR A 86 4.66 17.18 21.05
N MET A 87 5.43 18.05 20.39
CA MET A 87 5.68 17.94 18.94
C MET A 87 6.42 16.64 18.55
N LYS A 88 7.33 16.13 19.38
CA LYS A 88 8.05 14.86 19.11
C LYS A 88 7.14 13.64 19.18
N VAL A 89 6.12 13.66 20.04
CA VAL A 89 5.22 12.52 20.28
C VAL A 89 4.10 12.42 19.23
N ILE A 90 3.65 13.55 18.68
CA ILE A 90 2.54 13.59 17.70
C ILE A 90 2.82 12.74 16.46
N ALA A 91 4.05 12.73 15.93
CA ALA A 91 4.38 11.93 14.75
C ALA A 91 4.05 10.43 14.96
N ALA A 92 4.43 9.89 16.12
CA ALA A 92 4.17 8.50 16.48
C ALA A 92 2.67 8.24 16.73
N GLN A 93 1.94 9.19 17.33
CA GLN A 93 0.48 9.09 17.49
C GLN A 93 -0.25 9.05 16.15
N VAL A 94 0.09 9.97 15.24
CA VAL A 94 -0.48 10.02 13.90
C VAL A 94 -0.19 8.71 13.16
N PHE A 95 1.04 8.20 13.26
CA PHE A 95 1.38 6.90 12.66
C PHE A 95 0.53 5.74 13.21
N SER A 96 0.33 5.66 14.54
CA SER A 96 -0.55 4.66 15.14
C SER A 96 -2.01 4.82 14.70
N LEU A 97 -2.52 6.06 14.65
CA LEU A 97 -3.86 6.38 14.17
C LEU A 97 -4.06 5.94 12.71
N LEU A 98 -3.10 6.20 11.83
CA LEU A 98 -3.14 5.74 10.44
C LEU A 98 -3.18 4.21 10.35
N GLY A 99 -2.43 3.51 11.20
CA GLY A 99 -2.49 2.06 11.31
C GLY A 99 -3.90 1.56 11.62
N ILE A 100 -4.58 2.17 12.59
CA ILE A 100 -5.97 1.83 12.97
C ILE A 100 -6.96 2.17 11.86
N ILE A 101 -6.81 3.34 11.22
CA ILE A 101 -7.64 3.76 10.09
C ILE A 101 -7.55 2.73 8.95
N LYS A 102 -6.33 2.34 8.56
CA LYS A 102 -6.10 1.34 7.51
C LYS A 102 -6.65 -0.03 7.90
N PHE A 103 -6.46 -0.44 9.15
CA PHE A 103 -7.00 -1.68 9.68
C PHE A 103 -8.53 -1.74 9.53
N TRP A 104 -9.25 -0.70 9.97
CA TRP A 104 -10.71 -0.64 9.80
C TRP A 104 -11.14 -0.55 8.35
N THR A 105 -10.44 0.22 7.52
CA THR A 105 -10.75 0.34 6.09
C THR A 105 -10.66 -1.01 5.39
N MET A 106 -9.63 -1.80 5.71
CA MET A 106 -9.46 -3.17 5.18
C MET A 106 -10.58 -4.12 5.61
N ILE A 107 -11.11 -3.95 6.82
CA ILE A 107 -12.21 -4.78 7.34
C ILE A 107 -13.54 -4.39 6.66
N ILE A 108 -13.82 -3.09 6.56
CA ILE A 108 -15.04 -2.58 5.93
C ILE A 108 -15.08 -2.97 4.46
N ASN A 109 -13.97 -2.79 3.74
CA ASN A 109 -13.88 -3.05 2.30
C ASN A 109 -13.44 -4.50 1.99
N LYS A 110 -13.52 -5.41 2.96
CA LYS A 110 -13.05 -6.80 2.82
C LYS A 110 -13.66 -7.52 1.61
N ASN A 111 -14.96 -7.30 1.34
CA ASN A 111 -15.67 -7.94 0.23
C ASN A 111 -15.19 -7.43 -1.13
N ASP A 112 -14.96 -6.13 -1.26
CA ASP A 112 -14.49 -5.54 -2.52
C ASP A 112 -13.04 -5.96 -2.82
N ILE A 113 -12.20 -6.00 -1.78
CA ILE A 113 -10.83 -6.53 -1.87
C ILE A 113 -10.83 -8.02 -2.26
N LYS A 114 -11.74 -8.81 -1.67
CA LYS A 114 -11.92 -10.22 -2.05
C LYS A 114 -12.28 -10.34 -3.53
N CYS A 115 -13.21 -9.52 -4.01
CA CYS A 115 -13.60 -9.48 -5.41
C CYS A 115 -12.41 -9.12 -6.32
N CYS A 116 -11.59 -8.13 -5.93
CA CYS A 116 -10.36 -7.78 -6.66
C CYS A 116 -9.39 -8.97 -6.77
N LEU A 117 -9.17 -9.72 -5.69
CA LEU A 117 -8.26 -10.86 -5.71
C LEU A 117 -8.82 -12.04 -6.52
N GLN A 118 -10.14 -12.26 -6.47
CA GLN A 118 -10.80 -13.28 -7.28
C GLN A 118 -10.70 -12.96 -8.77
N GLU A 119 -10.93 -11.70 -9.17
CA GLU A 119 -10.74 -11.26 -10.55
C GLU A 119 -9.29 -11.42 -11.01
N MET A 120 -8.32 -11.11 -10.15
CA MET A 120 -6.90 -11.36 -10.43
C MET A 120 -6.65 -12.85 -10.69
N GLU A 121 -7.14 -13.75 -9.83
CA GLU A 121 -6.98 -15.19 -10.00
C GLU A 121 -7.62 -15.72 -11.29
N ILE A 122 -8.83 -15.27 -11.60
CA ILE A 122 -9.54 -15.63 -12.83
C ILE A 122 -8.72 -15.21 -14.06
N GLN A 123 -8.11 -14.03 -14.02
CA GLN A 123 -7.30 -13.52 -15.14
C GLN A 123 -5.99 -14.30 -15.30
N TYR A 124 -5.31 -14.69 -14.20
CA TYR A 124 -4.15 -15.58 -14.28
C TYR A 124 -4.50 -16.98 -14.81
N ARG A 125 -5.70 -17.48 -14.49
CA ARG A 125 -6.20 -18.77 -14.96
C ARG A 125 -6.54 -18.75 -16.45
N ASN A 126 -7.17 -17.67 -16.91
CA ASN A 126 -7.68 -17.52 -18.27
C ASN A 126 -6.67 -16.87 -19.22
N VAL A 127 -5.40 -16.72 -18.83
CA VAL A 127 -4.38 -16.18 -19.73
C VAL A 127 -4.20 -17.13 -20.92
N GLU A 128 -4.22 -16.56 -22.14
CA GLU A 128 -4.33 -17.31 -23.40
C GLU A 128 -2.97 -17.50 -24.10
N SER A 129 -1.91 -16.90 -23.57
CA SER A 129 -0.56 -16.89 -24.17
C SER A 129 0.52 -17.02 -23.09
N GLU A 130 1.59 -17.75 -23.42
CA GLU A 130 2.77 -17.83 -22.56
C GLU A 130 3.49 -16.47 -22.47
N GLU A 131 3.50 -15.69 -23.54
CA GLU A 131 4.07 -14.34 -23.53
C GLU A 131 3.31 -13.42 -22.57
N ASP A 132 1.98 -13.48 -22.57
CA ASP A 132 1.14 -12.69 -21.68
C ASP A 132 1.36 -13.11 -20.22
N ARG A 133 1.49 -14.42 -19.96
CA ARG A 133 1.87 -14.93 -18.63
C ARG A 133 3.23 -14.38 -18.18
N LEU A 134 4.22 -14.31 -19.07
CA LEU A 134 5.54 -13.74 -18.73
C LEU A 134 5.44 -12.25 -18.38
N VAL A 135 4.59 -11.48 -19.07
CA VAL A 135 4.30 -10.08 -18.74
C VAL A 135 3.63 -9.97 -17.36
N MET A 136 2.70 -10.86 -17.02
CA MET A 136 2.08 -10.91 -15.68
C MET A 136 3.11 -11.18 -14.58
N ILE A 137 4.02 -12.13 -14.78
CA ILE A 137 5.06 -12.45 -13.79
C ILE A 137 6.07 -11.29 -13.66
N LYS A 138 6.42 -10.64 -14.78
CA LYS A 138 7.30 -9.46 -14.79
C LYS A 138 6.71 -8.32 -13.96
N ASN A 139 5.42 -8.02 -14.14
CA ASN A 139 4.73 -6.98 -13.36
C ASN A 139 4.56 -7.38 -11.89
N ALA A 140 4.24 -8.64 -11.59
CA ALA A 140 4.20 -9.15 -10.21
C ALA A 140 5.57 -9.02 -9.51
N LYS A 141 6.68 -9.29 -10.22
CA LYS A 141 8.05 -9.08 -9.71
C LYS A 141 8.30 -7.61 -9.38
N ALA A 142 7.89 -6.69 -10.23
CA ALA A 142 8.01 -5.25 -9.97
C ALA A 142 7.19 -4.82 -8.74
N GLY A 143 5.95 -5.33 -8.57
CA GLY A 143 5.15 -5.09 -7.37
C GLY A 143 5.80 -5.60 -6.09
N ARG A 144 6.45 -6.77 -6.15
CA ARG A 144 7.25 -7.29 -5.03
C ARG A 144 8.49 -6.44 -4.75
N GLN A 145 9.15 -5.89 -5.76
CA GLN A 145 10.29 -4.99 -5.55
C GLN A 145 9.86 -3.72 -4.80
N PHE A 146 8.75 -3.09 -5.20
CA PHE A 146 8.17 -1.97 -4.45
C PHE A 146 7.82 -2.35 -3.01
N THR A 147 7.22 -3.52 -2.82
CA THR A 147 6.88 -4.04 -1.48
C THR A 147 8.12 -4.27 -0.62
N MET A 148 9.18 -4.86 -1.17
CA MET A 148 10.43 -5.14 -0.43
C MET A 148 11.16 -3.84 -0.08
N MET A 149 11.17 -2.85 -0.99
CA MET A 149 11.71 -1.52 -0.70
C MET A 149 10.95 -0.86 0.45
N TYR A 150 9.61 -0.87 0.41
CA TYR A 150 8.76 -0.34 1.49
C TYR A 150 9.02 -1.06 2.83
N LEU A 151 9.10 -2.38 2.82
CA LEU A 151 9.40 -3.19 4.01
C LEU A 151 10.76 -2.82 4.63
N VAL A 152 11.82 -2.78 3.82
CA VAL A 152 13.18 -2.49 4.32
C VAL A 152 13.26 -1.08 4.89
N LEU A 153 12.67 -0.10 4.22
CA LEU A 153 12.70 1.30 4.67
C LEU A 153 11.88 1.51 5.93
N LEU A 154 10.66 0.95 5.98
CA LEU A 154 9.77 1.17 7.12
C LEU A 154 10.26 0.43 8.37
N TYR A 155 10.70 -0.83 8.26
CA TYR A 155 11.33 -1.55 9.38
C TYR A 155 12.69 -0.96 9.75
N GLY A 156 13.50 -0.59 8.76
CA GLY A 156 14.82 0.01 8.95
C GLY A 156 14.79 1.40 9.58
N GLY A 157 13.69 2.15 9.43
CA GLY A 157 13.50 3.43 10.11
C GLY A 157 12.80 3.30 11.46
N ALA A 158 11.64 2.63 11.50
CA ALA A 158 10.78 2.59 12.68
C ALA A 158 11.35 1.77 13.84
N LEU A 159 11.99 0.62 13.58
CA LEU A 159 12.53 -0.20 14.67
C LEU A 159 13.71 0.48 15.39
N PRO A 160 14.70 1.07 14.68
CA PRO A 160 15.73 1.87 15.36
C PRO A 160 15.16 3.01 16.19
N TYR A 161 14.12 3.69 15.70
CA TYR A 161 13.46 4.71 16.49
C TYR A 161 12.83 4.16 17.77
N HIS A 162 12.11 3.05 17.72
CA HIS A 162 11.48 2.48 18.91
C HIS A 162 12.47 1.80 19.86
N ILE A 163 13.58 1.25 19.36
CA ILE A 163 14.51 0.47 20.17
C ILE A 163 15.68 1.34 20.66
N ILE A 164 16.32 2.10 19.77
CA ILE A 164 17.57 2.80 20.06
C ILE A 164 17.30 4.16 20.71
N MET A 165 16.29 4.90 20.26
CA MET A 165 15.99 6.23 20.82
C MET A 165 15.78 6.18 22.34
N PRO A 166 15.01 5.23 22.91
CA PRO A 166 14.83 5.18 24.35
C PRO A 166 16.05 4.66 25.12
N LEU A 167 16.93 3.87 24.47
CA LEU A 167 18.19 3.40 25.05
C LEU A 167 19.25 4.51 25.14
N VAL A 168 19.22 5.46 24.21
CA VAL A 168 20.18 6.57 24.12
C VAL A 168 19.68 7.82 24.85
N ALA A 169 18.38 7.94 25.05
CA ALA A 169 17.77 9.05 25.78
C ALA A 169 18.23 9.08 27.25
N GLU A 170 18.25 10.29 27.80
CA GLU A 170 18.56 10.51 29.21
C GLU A 170 17.56 9.76 30.09
N LYS A 171 18.08 9.09 31.12
CA LYS A 171 17.24 8.32 32.02
C LYS A 171 16.36 9.28 32.84
N ILE A 172 15.09 8.94 32.96
CA ILE A 172 14.13 9.72 33.74
C ILE A 172 14.36 9.35 35.21
N VAL A 173 14.77 10.34 36.01
CA VAL A 173 14.83 10.22 37.46
C VAL A 173 13.49 10.67 38.01
N ARG A 174 12.71 9.74 38.57
CA ARG A 174 11.42 10.06 39.21
C ARG A 174 11.62 10.51 40.66
N GLU A 175 10.57 11.10 41.25
CA GLU A 175 10.56 11.64 42.62
C GLU A 175 10.91 10.61 43.71
N ASP A 176 10.83 9.32 43.39
CA ASP A 176 11.20 8.18 44.23
C ASP A 176 12.69 7.79 44.15
N ASN A 177 13.54 8.61 43.50
CA ASN A 177 14.96 8.34 43.20
C ASN A 177 15.22 7.09 42.33
N THR A 178 14.19 6.52 41.69
CA THR A 178 14.39 5.44 40.72
C THR A 178 14.73 6.01 39.35
N THR A 179 15.67 5.35 38.66
CA THR A 179 16.16 5.79 37.36
C THR A 179 15.73 4.80 36.29
N HIS A 180 14.77 5.19 35.45
CA HIS A 180 14.23 4.34 34.39
C HIS A 180 14.58 4.88 33.00
N LEU A 181 14.69 3.98 32.03
CA LEU A 181 14.74 4.40 30.63
C LEU A 181 13.37 4.97 30.23
N PRO A 182 13.29 5.87 29.24
CA PRO A 182 12.02 6.20 28.62
C PRO A 182 11.47 5.00 27.83
N LEU A 183 10.15 4.91 27.72
CA LEU A 183 9.48 3.89 26.93
C LEU A 183 9.57 4.21 25.41
N PRO A 184 9.53 3.21 24.51
CA PRO A 184 9.50 3.38 23.05
C PRO A 184 8.38 4.29 22.56
N TYR A 185 7.25 4.24 23.24
CA TYR A 185 6.16 5.20 23.14
C TYR A 185 6.01 5.83 24.54
N LEU A 186 6.16 7.15 24.63
CA LEU A 186 5.98 7.86 25.90
C LEU A 186 4.49 7.82 26.26
N SER A 187 4.14 6.91 27.15
CA SER A 187 2.76 6.57 27.48
C SER A 187 2.56 6.62 28.98
N ASP A 188 1.43 7.19 29.39
CA ASP A 188 0.99 7.19 30.77
C ASP A 188 -0.17 6.19 30.92
N TYR A 189 0.10 5.13 31.66
CA TYR A 189 -0.86 4.07 31.93
C TYR A 189 -1.60 4.43 33.21
N VAL A 190 -2.57 5.34 33.13
CA VAL A 190 -3.38 5.83 34.28
C VAL A 190 -4.02 4.69 35.09
N PHE A 191 -4.37 3.57 34.45
CA PHE A 191 -4.96 2.39 35.11
C PHE A 191 -3.94 1.51 35.84
N PHE A 192 -2.66 1.67 35.54
CA PHE A 192 -1.53 1.01 36.16
C PHE A 192 -0.64 2.07 36.80
N VAL A 193 -1.12 2.72 37.87
CA VAL A 193 -0.23 3.37 38.83
C VAL A 193 0.52 2.25 39.54
N VAL A 194 1.53 1.69 38.87
CA VAL A 194 2.43 0.73 39.50
C VAL A 194 3.30 1.58 40.41
N GLU A 195 2.86 1.74 41.65
CA GLU A 195 3.51 2.54 42.70
C GLU A 195 4.96 2.13 42.99
N ASN A 196 5.52 1.16 42.28
CA ASN A 196 6.95 1.06 42.04
C ASN A 196 7.18 0.41 40.67
N TRP A 197 7.81 1.11 39.72
CA TRP A 197 8.29 0.58 38.42
C TRP A 197 9.44 -0.43 38.59
N ASN A 198 9.35 -1.31 39.59
CA ASN A 198 10.36 -2.31 39.90
C ASN A 198 10.55 -3.26 38.72
N SER A 199 11.81 -3.58 38.41
CA SER A 199 12.15 -4.70 37.55
C SER A 199 11.50 -5.97 38.12
N PRO A 200 10.78 -6.78 37.31
CA PRO A 200 10.84 -6.87 35.84
C PRO A 200 9.66 -6.23 35.07
N PHE A 201 8.70 -5.56 35.72
CA PHE A 201 7.47 -5.10 35.05
C PHE A 201 7.71 -4.07 33.96
N TYR A 202 8.62 -3.11 34.21
CA TYR A 202 9.01 -2.10 33.23
C TYR A 202 9.58 -2.74 31.95
N GLU A 203 10.48 -3.72 32.10
CA GLU A 203 11.12 -4.42 30.97
C GLU A 203 10.09 -5.22 30.16
N ILE A 204 9.12 -5.85 30.84
CA ILE A 204 8.02 -6.56 30.18
C ILE A 204 7.17 -5.59 29.36
N LEU A 205 6.81 -4.42 29.91
CA LEU A 205 6.04 -3.40 29.19
C LEU A 205 6.80 -2.85 27.98
N PHE A 206 8.11 -2.62 28.13
CA PHE A 206 8.99 -2.19 27.03
C PHE A 206 8.94 -3.19 25.86
N VAL A 207 9.10 -4.49 26.14
CA VAL A 207 9.04 -5.54 25.11
C VAL A 207 7.65 -5.65 24.49
N ILE A 208 6.59 -5.54 25.31
CA ILE A 208 5.20 -5.58 24.83
C ILE A 208 4.92 -4.42 23.86
N GLN A 209 5.36 -3.19 24.17
CA GLN A 209 5.19 -2.05 23.27
C GLN A 209 5.92 -2.24 21.92
N ILE A 210 7.11 -2.84 21.92
CA ILE A 210 7.83 -3.16 20.68
C ILE A 210 7.06 -4.18 19.84
N ILE A 211 6.49 -5.22 20.47
CA ILE A 211 5.68 -6.22 19.79
C ILE A 211 4.46 -5.55 19.14
N PHE A 212 3.75 -4.70 19.87
CA PHE A 212 2.57 -3.99 19.35
C PHE A 212 2.91 -3.01 18.23
N SER A 213 4.02 -2.27 18.37
CA SER A 213 4.51 -1.41 17.29
C SER A 213 4.84 -2.21 16.03
N THR A 214 5.49 -3.37 16.20
CA THR A 214 5.79 -4.30 15.09
C THR A 214 4.52 -4.83 14.42
N MET A 215 3.43 -5.05 15.16
CA MET A 215 2.14 -5.43 14.60
C MET A 215 1.50 -4.31 13.76
N ILE A 216 1.54 -3.06 14.24
CA ILE A 216 1.06 -1.89 13.46
C ILE A 216 1.90 -1.73 12.20
N LEU A 217 3.22 -1.91 12.30
CA LEU A 217 4.14 -1.86 11.18
C LEU A 217 3.84 -2.94 10.13
N SER A 218 3.63 -4.17 10.60
CA SER A 218 3.26 -5.31 9.76
C SER A 218 1.93 -5.06 9.03
N THR A 219 0.96 -4.45 9.71
CA THR A 219 -0.34 -4.07 9.12
C THR A 219 -0.16 -3.08 7.98
N ASN A 220 0.59 -2.01 8.21
CA ASN A 220 0.90 -1.00 7.20
C ASN A 220 1.59 -1.62 5.98
N CYS A 221 2.64 -2.42 6.21
CA CYS A 221 3.36 -3.13 5.14
C CYS A 221 2.48 -4.12 4.38
N GLY A 222 1.59 -4.82 5.08
CA GLY A 222 0.64 -5.76 4.46
C GLY A 222 -0.33 -5.07 3.51
N VAL A 223 -0.92 -3.94 3.94
CA VAL A 223 -1.82 -3.13 3.10
C VAL A 223 -1.08 -2.57 1.88
N TYR A 224 0.13 -2.06 2.07
CA TYR A 224 0.96 -1.57 0.97
C TYR A 224 1.36 -2.65 -0.02
N SER A 225 1.70 -3.85 0.48
CA SER A 225 1.97 -4.99 -0.38
C SER A 225 0.76 -5.34 -1.24
N LEU A 226 -0.44 -5.29 -0.66
CA LEU A 226 -1.68 -5.55 -1.39
C LEU A 226 -1.92 -4.49 -2.47
N ILE A 227 -1.77 -3.20 -2.13
CA ILE A 227 -1.87 -2.08 -3.09
C ILE A 227 -0.90 -2.32 -4.25
N ALA A 228 0.39 -2.57 -3.96
CA ALA A 228 1.39 -2.77 -4.98
C ALA A 228 1.07 -3.96 -5.89
N SER A 229 0.63 -5.10 -5.34
CA SER A 229 0.27 -6.28 -6.13
C SER A 229 -0.96 -6.03 -7.02
N CYS A 230 -2.02 -5.43 -6.50
CA CYS A 230 -3.23 -5.12 -7.27
C CYS A 230 -2.96 -4.08 -8.36
N VAL A 231 -2.30 -2.97 -8.04
CA VAL A 231 -2.03 -1.92 -9.03
C VAL A 231 -1.07 -2.41 -10.12
N MET A 232 -0.04 -3.18 -9.76
CA MET A 232 0.84 -3.78 -10.76
C MET A 232 0.15 -4.80 -11.65
N HIS A 233 -0.83 -5.53 -11.12
CA HIS A 233 -1.70 -6.37 -11.94
C HIS A 233 -2.55 -5.54 -12.90
N ALA A 234 -3.12 -4.42 -12.45
CA ALA A 234 -3.84 -3.50 -13.32
C ALA A 234 -2.96 -2.93 -14.45
N CYS A 235 -1.74 -2.50 -14.13
CA CYS A 235 -0.73 -2.09 -15.13
C CYS A 235 -0.47 -3.20 -16.15
N CYS A 236 -0.35 -4.45 -15.69
CA CYS A 236 -0.16 -5.59 -16.58
C CYS A 236 -1.33 -5.78 -17.55
N LEU A 237 -2.58 -5.59 -17.11
CA LEU A 237 -3.74 -5.74 -18.00
C LEU A 237 -3.73 -4.69 -19.11
N PHE A 238 -3.33 -3.45 -18.81
CA PHE A 238 -3.12 -2.43 -19.82
C PHE A 238 -1.96 -2.77 -20.76
N GLU A 239 -0.83 -3.26 -20.23
CA GLU A 239 0.33 -3.65 -21.03
C GLU A 239 -0.03 -4.79 -22.02
N ILE A 240 -0.79 -5.79 -21.58
CA ILE A 240 -1.28 -6.88 -22.44
C ILE A 240 -2.22 -6.31 -23.51
N ALA A 241 -3.23 -5.53 -23.13
CA ALA A 241 -4.16 -4.94 -24.10
C ALA A 241 -3.43 -4.06 -25.13
N ARG A 242 -2.42 -3.29 -24.71
CA ARG A 242 -1.55 -2.49 -25.59
C ARG A 242 -0.75 -3.36 -26.56
N ARG A 243 -0.09 -4.43 -26.09
CA ARG A 243 0.68 -5.33 -26.96
C ARG A 243 -0.17 -5.94 -28.06
N HIS A 244 -1.37 -6.41 -27.73
CA HIS A 244 -2.32 -6.96 -28.70
C HIS A 244 -2.86 -5.90 -29.65
N MET A 245 -2.94 -4.64 -29.19
CA MET A 245 -3.26 -3.50 -30.06
C MET A 245 -2.15 -3.25 -31.09
N GLU A 246 -0.88 -3.26 -30.67
CA GLU A 246 0.28 -3.04 -31.55
C GLU A 246 0.44 -4.15 -32.59
N THR A 247 0.10 -5.39 -32.24
CA THR A 247 0.21 -6.55 -33.15
C THR A 247 -1.06 -6.83 -33.95
N LEU A 248 -2.09 -5.97 -33.84
CA LEU A 248 -3.41 -6.17 -34.42
C LEU A 248 -3.37 -6.50 -35.93
N LEU A 249 -2.53 -5.80 -36.69
CA LEU A 249 -2.40 -5.92 -38.15
C LEU A 249 -1.37 -6.97 -38.60
N VAL A 250 -0.53 -7.49 -37.70
CA VAL A 250 0.58 -8.40 -38.06
C VAL A 250 0.06 -9.72 -38.65
N GLY A 251 -1.13 -10.15 -38.25
CA GLY A 251 -1.78 -11.36 -38.77
C GLY A 251 -2.79 -11.12 -39.90
N GLY A 252 -2.68 -10.01 -40.65
CA GLY A 252 -3.61 -9.62 -41.72
C GLY A 252 -4.96 -9.09 -41.23
N THR A 253 -5.87 -8.78 -42.16
CA THR A 253 -7.21 -8.25 -41.88
C THR A 253 -8.26 -9.33 -41.55
N ASP A 254 -7.89 -10.60 -41.64
CA ASP A 254 -8.78 -11.72 -41.34
C ASP A 254 -9.03 -11.80 -39.83
N ASN A 255 -10.30 -12.01 -39.44
CA ASN A 255 -10.77 -12.00 -38.05
C ASN A 255 -10.46 -10.73 -37.25
N LEU A 256 -10.17 -9.60 -37.92
CA LEU A 256 -9.86 -8.33 -37.26
C LEU A 256 -10.99 -7.87 -36.32
N HIS A 257 -12.25 -8.18 -36.65
CA HIS A 257 -13.40 -7.86 -35.80
C HIS A 257 -13.35 -8.61 -34.47
N GLU A 258 -13.00 -9.90 -34.48
CA GLU A 258 -12.86 -10.72 -33.28
C GLU A 258 -11.67 -10.26 -32.44
N ARG A 259 -10.53 -9.95 -33.07
CA ARG A 259 -9.34 -9.41 -32.39
C ARG A 259 -9.65 -8.07 -31.71
N PHE A 260 -10.35 -7.17 -32.39
CA PHE A 260 -10.82 -5.92 -31.78
C PHE A 260 -11.76 -6.16 -30.60
N GLY A 261 -12.73 -7.07 -30.75
CA GLY A 261 -13.64 -7.45 -29.67
C GLY A 261 -12.89 -7.97 -28.45
N TRP A 262 -11.84 -8.76 -28.67
CA TRP A 262 -10.95 -9.26 -27.62
C TRP A 262 -10.19 -8.13 -26.92
N ILE A 263 -9.56 -7.22 -27.68
CA ILE A 263 -8.79 -6.09 -27.12
C ILE A 263 -9.71 -5.17 -26.31
N ILE A 264 -10.88 -4.82 -26.85
CA ILE A 264 -11.86 -3.96 -26.17
C ILE A 264 -12.32 -4.63 -24.86
N THR A 265 -12.59 -5.93 -24.89
CA THR A 265 -12.98 -6.68 -23.69
C THR A 265 -11.88 -6.66 -22.64
N HIS A 266 -10.62 -6.86 -23.02
CA HIS A 266 -9.49 -6.82 -22.11
C HIS A 266 -9.20 -5.42 -21.57
N HIS A 267 -9.30 -4.38 -22.40
CA HIS A 267 -9.21 -3.00 -21.96
C HIS A 267 -10.32 -2.64 -20.97
N MET A 268 -11.58 -3.02 -21.25
CA MET A 268 -12.69 -2.81 -20.31
C MET A 268 -12.49 -3.59 -19.00
N ARG A 269 -11.93 -4.80 -19.04
CA ARG A 269 -11.57 -5.55 -17.82
C ARG A 269 -10.51 -4.81 -17.01
N ALA A 270 -9.47 -4.28 -17.65
CA ALA A 270 -8.44 -3.48 -16.97
C ALA A 270 -9.04 -2.24 -16.29
N LEU A 271 -9.90 -1.50 -17.01
CA LEU A 271 -10.59 -0.32 -16.49
C LEU A 271 -11.48 -0.65 -15.27
N ARG A 272 -12.29 -1.71 -15.37
CA ARG A 272 -13.14 -2.17 -14.25
C ARG A 272 -12.30 -2.59 -13.05
N TYR A 273 -11.18 -3.25 -13.30
CA TYR A 273 -10.28 -3.67 -12.24
C TYR A 273 -9.68 -2.49 -11.48
N VAL A 274 -9.28 -1.41 -12.17
CA VAL A 274 -8.85 -0.17 -11.53
C VAL A 274 -9.97 0.46 -10.69
N GLU A 275 -11.20 0.51 -11.21
CA GLU A 275 -12.35 1.04 -10.48
C GLU A 275 -12.62 0.24 -9.19
N MET A 276 -12.46 -1.08 -9.22
CA MET A 276 -12.57 -1.91 -8.01
C MET A 276 -11.47 -1.60 -6.99
N ILE A 277 -10.22 -1.38 -7.42
CA ILE A 277 -9.12 -0.96 -6.55
C ILE A 277 -9.43 0.40 -5.92
N GLU A 278 -9.87 1.37 -6.72
CA GLU A 278 -10.20 2.72 -6.26
C GLU A 278 -11.33 2.71 -5.22
N ASN A 279 -12.43 2.01 -5.50
CA ASN A 279 -13.53 1.88 -4.56
C ASN A 279 -13.10 1.20 -3.25
N SER A 280 -12.20 0.21 -3.32
CA SER A 280 -11.74 -0.54 -2.15
C SER A 280 -10.69 0.21 -1.30
N LEU A 281 -9.85 1.06 -1.91
CA LEU A 281 -8.64 1.59 -1.27
C LEU A 281 -8.53 3.12 -1.31
N SER A 282 -9.50 3.83 -1.89
CA SER A 282 -9.49 5.31 -1.99
C SER A 282 -9.29 6.02 -0.64
N PHE A 283 -9.92 5.53 0.44
CA PHE A 283 -9.75 6.10 1.78
C PHE A 283 -8.38 5.79 2.39
N VAL A 284 -7.78 4.64 2.06
CA VAL A 284 -6.40 4.31 2.43
C VAL A 284 -5.44 5.30 1.76
N PHE A 285 -5.64 5.63 0.49
CA PHE A 285 -4.81 6.62 -0.20
C PHE A 285 -4.93 8.03 0.40
N LEU A 286 -6.16 8.45 0.74
CA LEU A 286 -6.39 9.75 1.38
C LEU A 286 -5.71 9.83 2.75
N SER A 287 -5.99 8.85 3.61
CA SER A 287 -5.42 8.82 4.96
C SER A 287 -3.88 8.79 4.92
N GLU A 288 -3.29 8.09 3.96
CA GLU A 288 -1.84 8.07 3.80
C GLU A 288 -1.26 9.42 3.39
N MET A 289 -1.82 10.06 2.37
CA MET A 289 -1.29 11.34 1.87
C MET A 289 -1.36 12.44 2.92
N VAL A 290 -2.51 12.56 3.60
CA VAL A 290 -2.69 13.54 4.68
C VAL A 290 -1.83 13.16 5.89
N GLY A 291 -1.87 11.90 6.29
CA GLY A 291 -1.16 11.40 7.46
C GLY A 291 0.35 11.52 7.37
N CYS A 292 0.94 11.14 6.23
CA CYS A 292 2.37 11.28 6.00
C CYS A 292 2.81 12.74 5.94
N THR A 293 2.00 13.65 5.40
CA THR A 293 2.30 15.10 5.42
C THR A 293 2.49 15.60 6.85
N ILE A 294 1.58 15.21 7.75
CA ILE A 294 1.63 15.55 9.16
C ILE A 294 2.87 14.90 9.82
N ILE A 295 3.07 13.61 9.61
CA ILE A 295 4.22 12.87 10.18
C ILE A 295 5.56 13.49 9.75
N ILE A 296 5.75 13.76 8.45
CA ILE A 296 6.98 14.35 7.93
C ILE A 296 7.28 15.69 8.61
N CYS A 297 6.28 16.56 8.70
CA CYS A 297 6.40 17.87 9.33
C CYS A 297 6.91 17.78 10.78
N PHE A 298 6.32 16.90 11.58
CA PHE A 298 6.74 16.71 12.98
C PHE A 298 8.10 16.01 13.11
N LEU A 299 8.44 15.08 12.22
CA LEU A 299 9.74 14.42 12.21
C LEU A 299 10.87 15.38 11.81
N GLU A 300 10.63 16.26 10.82
CA GLU A 300 11.58 17.33 10.43
C GLU A 300 11.86 18.28 11.59
N TYR A 301 10.82 18.66 12.36
CA TYR A 301 11.00 19.40 13.60
C TYR A 301 11.83 18.64 14.64
N GLY A 302 11.59 17.33 14.77
CA GLY A 302 12.40 16.44 15.62
C GLY A 302 13.89 16.47 15.25
N VAL A 303 14.23 16.43 13.96
CA VAL A 303 15.61 16.55 13.47
C VAL A 303 16.23 17.87 13.90
N LEU A 304 15.53 18.99 13.70
CA LEU A 304 16.02 20.32 14.07
C LEU A 304 16.32 20.41 15.57
N LYS A 305 15.43 19.88 16.41
CA LYS A 305 15.61 19.95 17.86
C LYS A 305 16.79 19.11 18.36
N GLU A 306 16.92 17.87 17.89
CA GLU A 306 18.07 17.03 18.26
C GLU A 306 19.41 17.63 17.77
N TRP A 307 19.38 18.37 16.66
CA TRP A 307 20.54 19.10 16.15
C TRP A 307 20.93 20.26 17.08
N GLU A 308 19.98 21.07 17.53
CA GLU A 308 20.21 22.14 18.51
C GLU A 308 20.77 21.61 19.84
N ASP A 309 20.26 20.44 20.27
CA ASP A 309 20.68 19.79 21.52
C ASP A 309 22.02 19.01 21.38
N ASN A 310 22.69 19.08 20.21
CA ASN A 310 23.94 18.36 19.88
C ASN A 310 23.88 16.83 20.04
N LYS A 311 22.70 16.22 19.89
CA LYS A 311 22.46 14.78 20.05
C LYS A 311 22.58 14.06 18.70
N LEU A 312 23.83 13.78 18.28
CA LEU A 312 24.14 13.19 16.97
C LEU A 312 23.36 11.90 16.64
N PHE A 313 23.22 10.99 17.60
CA PHE A 313 22.48 9.74 17.39
C PHE A 313 20.98 9.98 17.13
N GLY A 314 20.38 10.92 17.86
CA GLY A 314 18.98 11.32 17.66
C GLY A 314 18.77 11.89 16.26
N VAL A 315 19.63 12.83 15.84
CA VAL A 315 19.61 13.42 14.49
C VAL A 315 19.63 12.34 13.41
N ILE A 316 20.53 11.37 13.50
CA ILE A 316 20.66 10.28 12.51
C ILE A 316 19.37 9.45 12.44
N ILE A 317 18.81 9.06 13.59
CA ILE A 317 17.60 8.23 13.65
C ILE A 317 16.40 8.98 13.05
N TYR A 318 16.15 10.22 13.47
CA TYR A 318 15.05 11.02 12.92
C TYR A 318 15.24 11.29 11.42
N PHE A 319 16.46 11.54 10.96
CA PHE A 319 16.73 11.75 9.54
C PHE A 319 16.46 10.50 8.69
N ILE A 320 16.86 9.31 9.17
CA ILE A 320 16.53 8.03 8.53
C ILE A 320 15.01 7.83 8.47
N LEU A 321 14.29 8.16 9.54
CA LEU A 321 12.82 8.09 9.56
C LEU A 321 12.17 9.03 8.54
N VAL A 322 12.60 10.29 8.49
CA VAL A 322 12.10 11.27 7.52
C VAL A 322 12.28 10.75 6.10
N ILE A 323 13.49 10.30 5.75
CA ILE A 323 13.78 9.71 4.43
C ILE A 323 12.89 8.50 4.17
N SER A 324 12.71 7.61 5.16
CA SER A 324 11.86 6.42 5.02
C SER A 324 10.43 6.80 4.67
N ILE A 325 9.82 7.74 5.39
CA ILE A 325 8.45 8.19 5.11
C ILE A 325 8.35 8.92 3.76
N PHE A 326 9.33 9.74 3.39
CA PHE A 326 9.36 10.37 2.06
C PHE A 326 9.38 9.34 0.93
N VAL A 327 10.26 8.34 1.04
CA VAL A 327 10.37 7.29 0.01
C VAL A 327 9.10 6.44 -0.03
N ASN A 328 8.41 6.24 1.10
CA ASN A 328 7.12 5.54 1.14
C ASN A 328 6.04 6.28 0.33
N VAL A 329 5.87 7.59 0.57
CA VAL A 329 4.91 8.41 -0.19
C VAL A 329 5.30 8.46 -1.68
N PHE A 330 6.60 8.62 -1.96
CA PHE A 330 7.12 8.60 -3.34
C PHE A 330 6.83 7.27 -4.05
N THR A 331 6.96 6.15 -3.34
CA THR A 331 6.68 4.82 -3.90
C THR A 331 5.21 4.66 -4.25
N LEU A 332 4.30 5.10 -3.35
CA LEU A 332 2.86 5.07 -3.61
C LEU A 332 2.50 5.92 -4.82
N ALA A 333 3.02 7.15 -4.88
CA ALA A 333 2.84 8.07 -5.99
C ALA A 333 3.38 7.51 -7.32
N SER A 334 4.56 6.88 -7.29
CA SER A 334 5.17 6.25 -8.47
C SER A 334 4.35 5.08 -9.01
N ILE A 335 3.76 4.28 -8.12
CA ILE A 335 2.85 3.18 -8.50
C ILE A 335 1.58 3.76 -9.17
N GLY A 336 1.03 4.85 -8.63
CA GLY A 336 -0.12 5.55 -9.21
C GLY A 336 0.17 6.15 -10.59
N ASP A 337 1.29 6.85 -10.75
CA ASP A 337 1.69 7.44 -12.03
C ASP A 337 2.01 6.38 -13.07
N ARG A 338 2.63 5.26 -12.68
CA ARG A 338 2.88 4.14 -13.60
C ARG A 338 1.56 3.56 -14.13
N LEU A 339 0.53 3.43 -13.30
CA LEU A 339 -0.79 2.99 -13.74
C LEU A 339 -1.39 3.98 -14.75
N LYS A 340 -1.31 5.27 -14.44
CA LYS A 340 -1.77 6.35 -15.33
C LYS A 340 -1.06 6.28 -16.67
N GLU A 341 0.26 6.13 -16.67
CA GLU A 341 1.09 6.04 -17.87
C GLU A 341 0.71 4.83 -18.74
N GLU A 342 0.59 3.63 -18.16
CA GLU A 342 0.17 2.44 -18.92
C GLU A 342 -1.24 2.57 -19.50
N SER A 343 -2.14 3.29 -18.81
CA SER A 343 -3.49 3.56 -19.33
C SER A 343 -3.52 4.55 -20.50
N VAL A 344 -2.52 5.44 -20.62
CA VAL A 344 -2.39 6.38 -21.75
C VAL A 344 -1.78 5.68 -22.96
N LYS A 345 -0.77 4.84 -22.74
CA LYS A 345 -0.02 4.17 -23.82
C LYS A 345 -0.89 3.31 -24.73
N ILE A 346 -2.01 2.75 -24.25
CA ILE A 346 -2.95 2.03 -25.12
C ILE A 346 -3.64 2.96 -26.13
N GLY A 347 -3.91 4.21 -25.76
CA GLY A 347 -4.41 5.25 -26.68
C GLY A 347 -3.38 5.62 -27.74
N GLU A 348 -2.12 5.79 -27.33
CA GLU A 348 -1.00 6.07 -28.23
C GLU A 348 -0.74 4.92 -29.21
N ALA A 349 -0.75 3.68 -28.71
CA ALA A 349 -0.67 2.48 -29.54
C ALA A 349 -1.83 2.42 -30.54
N SER A 350 -3.05 2.74 -30.11
CA SER A 350 -4.22 2.80 -30.98
C SER A 350 -4.06 3.85 -32.09
N TYR A 351 -3.51 5.02 -31.76
CA TYR A 351 -3.26 6.09 -32.71
C TYR A 351 -2.16 5.74 -33.74
N SER A 352 -1.15 4.97 -33.31
CA SER A 352 0.02 4.63 -34.12
C SER A 352 -0.19 3.48 -35.10
N ILE A 353 -1.34 2.81 -35.06
CA ILE A 353 -1.69 1.76 -36.03
C ILE A 353 -1.93 2.39 -37.41
N ASP A 354 -1.63 1.65 -38.47
CA ASP A 354 -1.93 1.99 -39.86
C ASP A 354 -3.46 1.95 -40.13
N TRP A 355 -4.20 2.85 -39.50
CA TRP A 355 -5.66 2.92 -39.44
C TRP A 355 -6.31 3.00 -40.83
N TYR A 356 -5.58 3.52 -41.82
CA TYR A 356 -6.02 3.59 -43.21
C TYR A 356 -6.12 2.22 -43.91
N THR A 357 -5.48 1.19 -43.35
CA THR A 357 -5.57 -0.20 -43.85
C THR A 357 -6.74 -0.99 -43.25
N ILE A 358 -7.39 -0.44 -42.21
CA ILE A 358 -8.45 -1.12 -41.48
C ILE A 358 -9.78 -1.03 -42.26
N PRO A 359 -10.50 -2.16 -42.45
CA PRO A 359 -11.83 -2.14 -43.06
C PRO A 359 -12.79 -1.22 -42.31
N THR A 360 -13.64 -0.48 -43.04
CA THR A 360 -14.59 0.50 -42.49
C THR A 360 -15.48 -0.04 -41.37
N LYS A 361 -15.82 -1.33 -41.40
CA LYS A 361 -16.60 -2.01 -40.36
C LYS A 361 -15.96 -1.95 -38.96
N ASN A 362 -14.63 -1.87 -38.88
CA ASN A 362 -13.88 -1.94 -37.62
C ASN A 362 -13.25 -0.60 -37.20
N ILE A 363 -13.30 0.42 -38.06
CA ILE A 363 -12.79 1.77 -37.75
C ILE A 363 -13.50 2.38 -36.54
N ASN A 364 -14.82 2.18 -36.41
CA ASN A 364 -15.57 2.68 -35.26
C ASN A 364 -15.08 2.09 -33.92
N SER A 365 -14.69 0.81 -33.92
CA SER A 365 -14.12 0.14 -32.74
C SER A 365 -12.80 0.80 -32.32
N LEU A 366 -11.93 1.10 -33.28
CA LEU A 366 -10.68 1.82 -33.03
C LEU A 366 -10.93 3.22 -32.44
N ILE A 367 -11.85 3.97 -33.04
CA ILE A 367 -12.22 5.33 -32.56
C ILE A 367 -12.75 5.26 -31.12
N MET A 368 -13.59 4.28 -30.79
CA MET A 368 -14.08 4.10 -29.42
C MET A 368 -12.96 3.86 -28.42
N VAL A 369 -11.96 3.04 -28.77
CA VAL A 369 -10.77 2.82 -27.93
C VAL A 369 -10.01 4.14 -27.74
N MET A 370 -9.74 4.89 -28.82
CA MET A 370 -9.05 6.18 -28.71
C MET A 370 -9.80 7.18 -27.82
N ILE A 371 -11.12 7.33 -28.02
CA ILE A 371 -11.96 8.22 -27.21
C ILE A 371 -11.93 7.79 -25.74
N ARG A 372 -11.98 6.48 -25.46
CA ARG A 372 -11.95 5.99 -24.09
C ARG A 372 -10.59 6.19 -23.43
N SER A 373 -9.49 5.99 -24.16
CA SER A 373 -8.12 6.15 -23.68
C SER A 373 -7.74 7.60 -23.40
N ASN A 374 -8.44 8.58 -24.00
CA ASN A 374 -8.28 10.01 -23.65
C ASN A 374 -8.67 10.31 -22.18
N ARG A 375 -9.37 9.40 -21.50
CA ARG A 375 -9.61 9.47 -20.06
C ARG A 375 -8.72 8.46 -19.35
N PRO A 376 -7.52 8.84 -18.91
CA PRO A 376 -6.60 7.92 -18.27
C PRO A 376 -7.19 7.37 -16.98
N SER A 377 -6.80 6.14 -16.63
CA SER A 377 -7.15 5.54 -15.36
C SER A 377 -6.20 6.03 -14.29
N THR A 378 -6.72 6.83 -13.35
CA THR A 378 -5.98 7.32 -12.18
C THR A 378 -6.52 6.69 -10.91
N LEU A 379 -5.67 6.57 -9.88
CA LEU A 379 -6.11 6.25 -8.54
C LEU A 379 -6.41 7.56 -7.82
N THR A 380 -7.60 7.70 -7.25
CA THR A 380 -7.95 8.93 -6.52
C THR A 380 -7.96 8.71 -5.01
N ALA A 381 -7.48 9.70 -4.27
CA ALA A 381 -7.62 9.79 -2.83
C ALA A 381 -9.02 10.35 -2.51
N ALA A 382 -9.97 9.47 -2.22
CA ALA A 382 -11.37 9.80 -1.94
C ALA A 382 -12.02 10.77 -2.95
N LYS A 383 -11.66 10.68 -4.24
CA LYS A 383 -12.09 11.58 -5.33
C LYS A 383 -11.70 13.06 -5.17
N MET A 384 -10.81 13.39 -4.24
CA MET A 384 -10.34 14.76 -4.03
C MET A 384 -9.15 15.11 -4.94
N PHE A 385 -8.17 14.22 -5.02
CA PHE A 385 -6.97 14.40 -5.84
C PHE A 385 -6.39 13.06 -6.31
N ASP A 386 -5.66 13.09 -7.41
CA ASP A 386 -5.00 11.91 -7.99
C ASP A 386 -3.75 11.53 -7.20
N VAL A 387 -3.58 10.25 -6.90
CA VAL A 387 -2.35 9.65 -6.37
C VAL A 387 -1.29 9.67 -7.48
N SER A 388 -0.41 10.66 -7.44
CA SER A 388 0.56 10.98 -8.50
C SER A 388 1.84 11.59 -7.95
N LEU A 389 2.92 11.63 -8.73
CA LEU A 389 4.14 12.35 -8.35
C LEU A 389 3.88 13.85 -8.15
N TYR A 390 2.86 14.41 -8.81
CA TYR A 390 2.39 15.77 -8.54
C TYR A 390 1.86 15.92 -7.12
N SER A 391 0.99 15.00 -6.65
CA SER A 391 0.52 15.01 -5.25
C SER A 391 1.67 14.80 -4.25
N PHE A 392 2.69 14.02 -4.59
CA PHE A 392 3.88 13.87 -3.76
C PHE A 392 4.62 15.21 -3.62
N CYS A 393 4.81 15.95 -4.72
CA CYS A 393 5.41 17.29 -4.66
C CYS A 393 4.59 18.24 -3.78
N ASP A 394 3.27 18.15 -3.81
CA ASP A 394 2.40 18.96 -2.94
C ASP A 394 2.53 18.54 -1.47
N VAL A 395 2.65 17.25 -1.17
CA VAL A 395 2.98 16.74 0.17
C VAL A 395 4.31 17.32 0.67
N CYS A 396 5.37 17.30 -0.14
CA CYS A 396 6.68 17.87 0.23
C CYS A 396 6.62 19.39 0.48
N LYS A 397 5.89 20.13 -0.35
CA LYS A 397 5.73 21.59 -0.20
C LYS A 397 4.93 21.92 1.06
N THR A 398 3.84 21.20 1.28
CA THR A 398 2.97 21.43 2.43
C THR A 398 3.64 21.04 3.74
N SER A 399 4.37 19.92 3.79
CA SER A 399 5.14 19.52 4.98
C SER A 399 6.18 20.59 5.34
N MET A 400 6.94 21.08 4.36
CA MET A 400 7.94 22.13 4.58
C MET A 400 7.30 23.47 5.01
N ALA A 401 6.13 23.81 4.47
CA ALA A 401 5.39 25.01 4.88
C ALA A 401 4.91 24.92 6.34
N TYR A 402 4.35 23.78 6.73
CA TYR A 402 3.95 23.54 8.12
C TYR A 402 5.16 23.47 9.06
N PHE A 403 6.27 22.87 8.64
CA PHE A 403 7.51 22.86 9.41
C PHE A 403 8.01 24.27 9.69
N ASN A 404 8.03 25.15 8.67
CA ASN A 404 8.41 26.55 8.84
C ASN A 404 7.46 27.30 9.79
N PHE A 405 6.16 27.03 9.70
CA PHE A 405 5.17 27.60 10.63
C PHE A 405 5.43 27.14 12.07
N ILE A 406 5.64 25.85 12.30
CA ILE A 406 5.98 25.30 13.62
C ILE A 406 7.23 25.98 14.16
N ARG A 407 8.29 26.05 13.34
CA ARG A 407 9.56 26.69 13.72
C ARG A 407 9.35 28.14 14.16
N MET A 408 8.51 28.90 13.45
CA MET A 408 8.20 30.29 13.79
C MET A 408 7.47 30.42 15.13
N VAL A 409 6.60 29.46 15.48
CA VAL A 409 5.85 29.48 16.75
C VAL A 409 6.71 29.02 17.93
N THR A 410 7.71 28.16 17.69
CA THR A 410 8.59 27.61 18.72
C THR A 410 9.85 28.43 18.99
N MET A 411 10.23 29.33 18.07
CA MET A 411 11.30 30.32 18.24
C MET A 411 10.78 31.54 19.00
#